data_AF-A0A4P7AIA3-F1
#
_entry.id   AF-A0A4P7AIA3-F1
#
_cell.length_a   1.000
_cell.length_b   1.000
_cell.length_c   1.000
_cell.angle_alpha   90.00
_cell.angle_beta   90.00
_cell.angle_gamma   90.00
#
_symmetry.space_group_name_H-M   'P 1'
#
loop_
_entity.id
_entity.type
_entity.pdbx_description
1 polymer ?
#
loop_
_entity_poly.entity_id
_entity_poly.type
_entity_poly.pdbx_seq_one_letter_code
_entity_poly.pdbx_strand_id
1 'polypeptide(L)'
;MDLKSLEEFINKKGAYKLFNKTILKGYLAVLPNEIKDQNLVFEVLKSYTEHIIRRVKKIAFVSVDINDLIEMFEFEYFSDESLEIKHINLENEIKAIKINVIHGKENSLKKVTLTGSAIVKTFLRKDLNEILTKKELENIKFTLFGPTESSLLNSIAELNAITDHIEALKIEKVDKKNMCFWVNLNKGFNNPFYCNESIKINILK
;
A
#
# COMPACT_ATOMS: atom_id res chain seq x y z
N MET A 1 -21.82 -8.66 -8.59
CA MET A 1 -21.23 -7.53 -7.83
C MET A 1 -20.53 -6.69 -8.88
N ASP A 2 -20.89 -5.42 -9.02
CA ASP A 2 -20.31 -4.55 -10.05
C ASP A 2 -18.84 -4.23 -9.71
N LEU A 3 -17.93 -4.19 -10.70
CA LEU A 3 -16.54 -3.73 -10.50
C LEU A 3 -16.49 -2.32 -9.92
N LYS A 4 -17.51 -1.52 -10.18
CA LYS A 4 -17.72 -0.24 -9.50
C LYS A 4 -17.77 -0.35 -7.98
N SER A 5 -18.30 -1.44 -7.42
CA SER A 5 -18.26 -1.70 -5.98
C SER A 5 -16.84 -2.05 -5.48
N LEU A 6 -15.99 -2.66 -6.33
CA LEU A 6 -14.58 -2.89 -6.04
C LEU A 6 -13.80 -1.56 -6.08
N GLU A 7 -14.07 -0.72 -7.08
CA GLU A 7 -13.53 0.64 -7.17
C GLU A 7 -13.96 1.50 -5.97
N GLU A 8 -15.24 1.45 -5.58
CA GLU A 8 -15.76 2.12 -4.39
C GLU A 8 -15.12 1.58 -3.10
N PHE A 9 -14.83 0.27 -3.01
CA PHE A 9 -14.07 -0.32 -1.92
C PHE A 9 -12.62 0.17 -1.87
N ILE A 10 -11.95 0.23 -3.02
CA ILE A 10 -10.58 0.75 -3.17
C ILE A 10 -10.54 2.24 -2.78
N ASN A 11 -11.53 3.01 -3.21
CA ASN A 11 -11.64 4.46 -3.00
C ASN A 11 -12.37 4.85 -1.69
N LYS A 12 -12.78 3.87 -0.87
CA LYS A 12 -13.54 4.07 0.39
C LYS A 12 -14.83 4.91 0.24
N LYS A 13 -15.58 4.69 -0.83
CA LYS A 13 -16.91 5.28 -1.05
C LYS A 13 -18.01 4.31 -0.57
N GLY A 14 -19.17 4.84 -0.20
CA GLY A 14 -20.34 4.05 0.23
C GLY A 14 -20.13 3.22 1.51
N ALA A 15 -20.83 2.09 1.60
CA ALA A 15 -20.79 1.17 2.75
C ALA A 15 -19.39 0.54 2.98
N TYR A 16 -18.53 0.58 1.97
CA TYR A 16 -17.22 -0.07 1.98
C TYR A 16 -16.12 0.71 2.69
N LYS A 17 -16.38 1.97 3.06
CA LYS A 17 -15.50 2.81 3.88
C LYS A 17 -15.08 2.14 5.20
N LEU A 18 -15.92 1.25 5.74
CA LEU A 18 -15.70 0.55 7.01
C LEU A 18 -14.69 -0.60 6.92
N PHE A 19 -14.38 -1.13 5.72
CA PHE A 19 -13.65 -2.40 5.56
C PHE A 19 -12.21 -2.26 5.07
N ASN A 20 -11.83 -1.07 4.61
CA ASN A 20 -10.52 -0.82 4.03
C ASN A 20 -9.66 -0.02 5.04
N LYS A 21 -8.72 -0.70 5.72
CA LYS A 21 -7.68 -0.11 6.59
C LYS A 21 -6.34 0.08 5.87
N THR A 22 -6.34 0.14 4.55
CA THR A 22 -5.10 0.30 3.77
C THR A 22 -4.56 1.73 3.92
N ILE A 23 -3.23 1.83 4.06
CA ILE A 23 -2.49 3.06 4.36
C ILE A 23 -2.44 3.98 3.14
N LEU A 24 -2.18 3.41 1.96
CA LEU A 24 -2.27 4.12 0.67
C LEU A 24 -3.56 3.70 -0.07
N LYS A 25 -4.46 4.66 -0.33
CA LYS A 25 -5.77 4.43 -0.97
C LYS A 25 -5.66 4.68 -2.48
N GLY A 26 -6.32 3.87 -3.30
CA GLY A 26 -6.37 4.10 -4.76
C GLY A 26 -5.07 3.84 -5.53
N TYR A 27 -3.99 3.48 -4.83
CA TYR A 27 -2.70 3.16 -5.43
C TYR A 27 -2.23 1.77 -5.00
N LEU A 28 -1.46 1.11 -5.85
CA LEU A 28 -0.68 -0.08 -5.53
C LEU A 28 0.78 0.33 -5.28
N ALA A 29 1.26 0.16 -4.06
CA ALA A 29 2.62 0.54 -3.69
C ALA A 29 3.63 -0.56 -4.07
N VAL A 30 4.50 -0.27 -5.05
CA VAL A 30 5.44 -1.22 -5.67
C VAL A 30 6.89 -0.83 -5.36
N LEU A 31 7.79 -1.80 -5.23
CA LEU A 31 9.21 -1.52 -4.99
C LEU A 31 9.90 -0.93 -6.24
N PRO A 32 10.95 -0.11 -6.06
CA PRO A 32 11.66 0.49 -7.20
C PRO A 32 12.27 -0.47 -8.20
N ASN A 33 12.73 -1.65 -7.73
CA ASN A 33 13.28 -2.69 -8.59
C ASN A 33 12.20 -3.53 -9.31
N GLU A 34 10.92 -3.38 -8.94
CA GLU A 34 9.81 -4.15 -9.48
C GLU A 34 8.91 -3.34 -10.42
N ILE A 35 8.82 -2.02 -10.24
CA ILE A 35 7.80 -1.15 -10.88
C ILE A 35 7.87 -1.09 -12.41
N LYS A 36 8.98 -1.52 -13.01
CA LYS A 36 9.16 -1.54 -14.47
C LYS A 36 8.85 -2.89 -15.09
N ASP A 37 8.64 -3.93 -14.29
CA ASP A 37 8.39 -5.29 -14.76
C ASP A 37 6.91 -5.65 -14.59
N GLN A 38 6.23 -5.93 -15.70
CA GLN A 38 4.81 -6.27 -15.70
C GLN A 38 4.49 -7.51 -14.85
N ASN A 39 5.35 -8.53 -14.85
CA ASN A 39 5.12 -9.75 -14.08
C ASN A 39 5.30 -9.50 -12.58
N LEU A 40 6.32 -8.72 -12.19
CA LEU A 40 6.52 -8.38 -10.78
C LEU A 40 5.39 -7.49 -10.26
N VAL A 41 4.97 -6.48 -11.03
CA VAL A 41 3.81 -5.64 -10.70
C VAL A 41 2.53 -6.46 -10.60
N PHE A 42 2.34 -7.43 -11.49
CA PHE A 42 1.21 -8.34 -11.44
C PHE A 42 1.17 -9.17 -10.16
N GLU A 43 2.29 -9.73 -9.72
CA GLU A 43 2.37 -10.48 -8.46
C GLU A 43 2.04 -9.59 -7.24
N VAL A 44 2.47 -8.33 -7.26
CA VAL A 44 2.09 -7.35 -6.22
C VAL A 44 0.58 -7.09 -6.24
N LEU A 45 -0.02 -6.90 -7.43
CA LEU A 45 -1.47 -6.72 -7.59
C LEU A 45 -2.26 -7.95 -7.13
N LYS A 46 -1.79 -9.15 -7.47
CA LYS A 46 -2.37 -10.43 -7.04
C LYS A 46 -2.35 -10.55 -5.52
N SER A 47 -1.20 -10.35 -4.89
CA SER A 47 -1.03 -10.39 -3.43
C SER A 47 -1.91 -9.35 -2.72
N TYR A 48 -2.03 -8.15 -3.29
CA TYR A 48 -2.93 -7.10 -2.79
C TYR A 48 -4.40 -7.53 -2.86
N THR A 49 -4.82 -8.09 -4.00
CA THR A 49 -6.20 -8.56 -4.20
C THR A 49 -6.54 -9.74 -3.31
N GLU A 50 -5.62 -10.70 -3.13
CA GLU A 50 -5.77 -11.79 -2.16
C GLU A 50 -6.00 -11.27 -0.73
N HIS A 51 -5.22 -10.28 -0.30
CA HIS A 51 -5.38 -9.67 1.03
C HIS A 51 -6.75 -9.03 1.21
N ILE A 52 -7.27 -8.36 0.17
CA ILE A 52 -8.62 -7.80 0.18
C ILE A 52 -9.66 -8.91 0.26
N ILE A 53 -9.57 -9.92 -0.61
CA ILE A 53 -10.52 -11.04 -0.64
C ILE A 53 -10.54 -11.76 0.71
N ARG A 54 -9.38 -12.03 1.33
CA ARG A 54 -9.30 -12.63 2.69
C ARG A 54 -10.02 -11.79 3.73
N ARG A 55 -9.96 -10.46 3.64
CA ARG A 55 -10.69 -9.56 4.57
C ARG A 55 -12.19 -9.58 4.32
N VAL A 56 -12.61 -9.52 3.06
CA VAL A 56 -14.04 -9.56 2.68
C VAL A 56 -14.66 -10.93 2.99
N LYS A 57 -13.94 -12.03 2.78
CA LYS A 57 -14.34 -13.42 3.12
C LYS A 57 -14.81 -13.55 4.57
N LYS A 58 -14.11 -12.89 5.51
CA LYS A 58 -14.47 -12.90 6.94
C LYS A 58 -15.83 -12.26 7.25
N ILE A 59 -16.37 -11.49 6.30
CA ILE A 59 -17.58 -10.67 6.50
C ILE A 59 -18.73 -11.18 5.62
N ALA A 60 -18.45 -11.55 4.37
CA ALA A 60 -19.48 -11.82 3.37
C ALA A 60 -19.70 -13.32 3.06
N PHE A 61 -18.96 -14.24 3.68
CA PHE A 61 -19.05 -15.70 3.42
C PHE A 61 -18.93 -16.09 1.92
N VAL A 62 -18.30 -15.25 1.11
CA VAL A 62 -18.06 -15.52 -0.32
C VAL A 62 -16.71 -16.19 -0.50
N SER A 63 -16.67 -17.47 -0.91
CA SER A 63 -15.43 -18.17 -1.21
C SER A 63 -15.06 -18.03 -2.70
N VAL A 64 -14.24 -17.04 -3.02
CA VAL A 64 -13.65 -16.87 -4.37
C VAL A 64 -12.14 -17.05 -4.31
N ASP A 65 -11.57 -17.87 -5.21
CA ASP A 65 -10.12 -18.01 -5.41
C ASP A 65 -9.62 -16.87 -6.29
N ILE A 66 -8.41 -16.38 -6.01
CA ILE A 66 -7.82 -15.31 -6.82
C ILE A 66 -7.39 -15.80 -8.20
N ASN A 67 -6.97 -17.06 -8.33
CA ASN A 67 -6.52 -17.60 -9.60
C ASN A 67 -7.71 -17.69 -10.57
N ASP A 68 -8.86 -18.15 -10.09
CA ASP A 68 -10.10 -18.16 -10.87
C ASP A 68 -10.54 -16.75 -11.31
N LEU A 69 -10.31 -15.73 -10.47
CA LEU A 69 -10.61 -14.34 -10.80
C LEU A 69 -9.68 -13.79 -11.87
N ILE A 70 -8.37 -14.05 -11.76
CA ILE A 70 -7.37 -13.57 -12.70
C ILE A 70 -7.66 -14.07 -14.11
N GLU A 71 -8.13 -15.32 -14.26
CA GLU A 71 -8.50 -15.88 -15.57
C GLU A 71 -9.69 -15.17 -16.24
N MET A 72 -10.43 -14.35 -15.50
CA MET A 72 -11.53 -13.56 -16.03
C MET A 72 -11.10 -12.16 -16.48
N PHE A 73 -9.84 -11.76 -16.22
CA PHE A 73 -9.39 -10.40 -16.42
C PHE A 73 -8.29 -10.29 -17.47
N GLU A 74 -8.35 -9.19 -18.22
CA GLU A 74 -7.27 -8.71 -19.06
C GLU A 74 -6.58 -7.53 -18.36
N PHE A 75 -5.24 -7.50 -18.40
CA PHE A 75 -4.42 -6.48 -17.76
C PHE A 75 -3.65 -5.69 -18.82
N GLU A 76 -3.84 -4.38 -18.81
CA GLU A 76 -3.15 -3.44 -19.69
C GLU A 76 -2.30 -2.48 -18.84
N TYR A 77 -1.00 -2.37 -19.12
CA TYR A 77 -0.06 -1.54 -18.36
C TYR A 77 0.27 -0.24 -19.09
N PHE A 78 0.40 0.86 -18.34
CA PHE A 78 0.63 2.20 -18.86
C PHE A 78 1.75 2.93 -18.10
N SER A 79 2.53 3.72 -18.83
CA SER A 79 3.64 4.54 -18.30
C SER A 79 3.18 5.94 -17.84
N ASP A 80 1.89 6.22 -17.97
CA ASP A 80 1.21 7.45 -17.60
C ASP A 80 -0.10 7.15 -16.85
N GLU A 81 -0.58 8.12 -16.07
CA GLU A 81 -1.85 7.96 -15.34
C GLU A 81 -3.09 8.21 -16.22
N SER A 82 -2.91 8.85 -17.38
CA SER A 82 -3.97 9.16 -18.36
C SER A 82 -4.31 7.99 -19.30
N LEU A 83 -3.52 6.91 -19.26
CA LEU A 83 -3.70 5.71 -20.08
C LEU A 83 -3.45 5.92 -21.58
N GLU A 84 -2.65 6.91 -21.94
CA GLU A 84 -2.31 7.23 -23.32
C GLU A 84 -1.05 6.50 -23.78
N ILE A 85 -0.12 6.24 -22.86
CA ILE A 85 1.20 5.68 -23.14
C ILE A 85 1.27 4.26 -22.62
N LYS A 86 1.15 3.30 -23.55
CA LYS A 86 1.37 1.88 -23.24
C LYS A 86 2.76 1.67 -22.66
N HIS A 87 2.84 0.85 -21.62
CA HIS A 87 4.10 0.52 -20.98
C HIS A 87 4.87 -0.53 -21.78
N ILE A 88 6.17 -0.28 -21.95
CA ILE A 88 7.14 -1.20 -22.53
C ILE A 88 8.00 -1.75 -21.39
N ASN A 89 8.06 -3.07 -21.29
CA ASN A 89 8.66 -3.77 -20.15
C ASN A 89 10.12 -3.35 -19.94
N LEU A 90 10.50 -3.10 -18.68
CA LEU A 90 11.84 -2.72 -18.23
C LEU A 90 12.34 -1.32 -18.64
N GLU A 91 11.64 -0.60 -19.53
CA GLU A 91 12.06 0.76 -19.94
C GLU A 91 11.60 1.81 -18.92
N ASN A 92 10.28 1.97 -18.83
CA ASN A 92 9.61 3.02 -18.06
C ASN A 92 8.91 2.45 -16.83
N GLU A 93 8.60 3.28 -15.85
CA GLU A 93 7.79 2.87 -14.70
C GLU A 93 6.35 2.63 -15.13
N ILE A 94 5.73 1.57 -14.64
CA ILE A 94 4.29 1.38 -14.73
C ILE A 94 3.66 2.38 -13.76
N LYS A 95 2.81 3.28 -14.26
CA LYS A 95 2.06 4.28 -13.46
C LYS A 95 0.59 3.94 -13.29
N ALA A 96 0.04 3.14 -14.21
CA ALA A 96 -1.33 2.67 -14.13
C ALA A 96 -1.50 1.29 -14.76
N ILE A 97 -2.48 0.55 -14.22
CA ILE A 97 -2.91 -0.76 -14.68
C ILE A 97 -4.41 -0.66 -14.94
N LYS A 98 -4.84 -0.92 -16.17
CA LYS A 98 -6.25 -1.06 -16.51
C LYS A 98 -6.59 -2.55 -16.52
N ILE A 99 -7.65 -2.88 -15.81
CA ILE A 99 -8.14 -4.24 -15.62
C ILE A 99 -9.53 -4.30 -16.25
N ASN A 100 -9.74 -5.17 -17.23
CA ASN A 100 -11.04 -5.36 -17.87
C ASN A 100 -11.51 -6.80 -17.67
N VAL A 101 -12.82 -7.01 -17.52
CA VAL A 101 -13.38 -8.37 -17.64
C VAL A 101 -13.29 -8.82 -19.10
N ILE A 102 -12.71 -10.00 -19.32
CA ILE A 102 -12.66 -10.63 -20.65
C ILE A 102 -14.09 -10.92 -21.09
N HIS A 103 -14.41 -10.53 -22.33
CA HIS A 103 -15.74 -10.77 -22.88
C HIS A 103 -16.08 -12.28 -22.90
N GLY A 104 -17.27 -12.63 -22.45
CA GLY A 104 -17.74 -14.01 -22.34
C GLY A 104 -17.31 -14.71 -21.04
N LYS A 105 -16.47 -14.07 -20.20
CA LYS A 105 -16.05 -14.61 -18.91
C LYS A 105 -16.84 -14.06 -17.73
N GLU A 106 -17.81 -13.17 -17.94
CA GLU A 106 -18.53 -12.40 -16.91
C GLU A 106 -19.24 -13.28 -15.86
N ASN A 107 -19.63 -14.50 -16.25
CA ASN A 107 -20.36 -15.47 -15.40
C ASN A 107 -19.56 -16.75 -15.11
N SER A 108 -18.23 -16.72 -15.28
CA SER A 108 -17.37 -17.90 -15.08
C SER A 108 -17.34 -18.39 -13.63
N LEU A 109 -17.63 -17.51 -12.66
CA LEU A 109 -17.70 -17.86 -11.24
C LEU A 109 -19.14 -18.11 -10.80
N LYS A 110 -19.38 -19.26 -10.17
CA LYS A 110 -20.69 -19.59 -9.59
C LYS A 110 -21.12 -18.52 -8.58
N LYS A 111 -22.34 -17.99 -8.77
CA LYS A 111 -22.99 -16.97 -7.92
C LYS A 111 -22.37 -15.57 -7.97
N VAL A 112 -21.41 -15.32 -8.87
CA VAL A 112 -20.76 -14.01 -9.02
C VAL A 112 -20.71 -13.63 -10.50
N THR A 113 -21.48 -12.61 -10.87
CA THR A 113 -21.34 -11.92 -12.15
C THR A 113 -20.42 -10.72 -11.97
N LEU A 114 -19.37 -10.63 -12.79
CA LEU A 114 -18.42 -9.52 -12.84
C LEU A 114 -18.49 -8.86 -14.22
N THR A 115 -18.62 -7.54 -14.25
CA THR A 115 -18.68 -6.75 -15.49
C THR A 115 -17.96 -5.43 -15.28
N GLY A 116 -17.34 -4.89 -16.34
CA GLY A 116 -16.76 -3.55 -16.35
C GLY A 116 -15.23 -3.54 -16.38
N SER A 117 -14.67 -2.40 -15.99
CA SER A 117 -13.23 -2.17 -15.91
C SER A 117 -12.87 -1.41 -14.64
N ALA A 118 -11.60 -1.53 -14.24
CA ALA A 118 -11.03 -0.77 -13.14
C ALA A 118 -9.66 -0.24 -13.55
N ILE A 119 -9.30 0.92 -13.00
CA ILE A 119 -7.98 1.51 -13.16
C ILE A 119 -7.32 1.52 -11.78
N VAL A 120 -6.14 0.90 -11.70
CA VAL A 120 -5.31 0.88 -10.50
C VAL A 120 -4.07 1.69 -10.80
N LYS A 121 -3.89 2.81 -10.09
CA LYS A 121 -2.64 3.57 -10.16
C LYS A 121 -1.56 2.89 -9.34
N THR A 122 -0.30 3.07 -9.68
CA THR A 122 0.83 2.57 -8.91
C THR A 122 1.52 3.71 -8.17
N PHE A 123 2.19 3.38 -7.08
CA PHE A 123 3.00 4.31 -6.31
C PHE A 123 4.36 3.67 -6.07
N LEU A 124 5.42 4.38 -6.46
CA LEU A 124 6.78 3.97 -6.19
C LEU A 124 7.07 4.07 -4.69
N ARG A 125 7.34 2.93 -4.04
CA ARG A 125 7.70 2.95 -2.62
C ARG A 125 8.99 3.71 -2.41
N LYS A 126 9.06 4.45 -1.29
CA LYS A 126 10.24 5.20 -0.89
C LYS A 126 11.01 4.47 0.21
N ASP A 127 12.33 4.58 0.21
CA ASP A 127 13.16 4.01 1.28
C ASP A 127 12.98 4.86 2.55
N LEU A 128 12.47 4.23 3.61
CA LEU A 128 12.31 4.91 4.88
C LEU A 128 13.67 5.35 5.47
N ASN A 129 14.76 4.62 5.21
CA ASN A 129 16.09 4.98 5.69
C ASN A 129 16.61 6.26 5.04
N GLU A 130 16.24 6.51 3.78
CA GLU A 130 16.59 7.75 3.07
C GLU A 130 15.71 8.92 3.51
N ILE A 131 14.41 8.66 3.75
CA ILE A 131 13.48 9.68 4.23
C ILE A 131 13.85 10.13 5.64
N LEU A 132 14.10 9.18 6.55
CA LEU A 132 14.43 9.46 7.94
C LEU A 132 15.91 9.84 8.07
N THR A 133 16.24 11.07 7.69
CA THR A 133 17.62 11.54 7.83
C THR A 133 17.97 11.70 9.31
N LYS A 134 19.09 11.09 9.73
CA LYS A 134 19.54 11.09 11.14
C LYS A 134 19.63 12.50 11.76
N LYS A 135 19.88 13.54 10.94
CA LYS A 135 20.07 14.94 11.38
C LYS A 135 18.79 15.64 11.84
N GLU A 136 17.62 15.31 11.29
CA GLU A 136 16.37 15.99 11.68
C GLU A 136 15.79 15.41 12.99
N LEU A 137 16.06 14.13 13.23
CA LEU A 137 15.47 13.32 14.29
C LEU A 137 16.17 13.45 15.66
N GLU A 138 17.39 14.01 15.68
CA GLU A 138 18.14 14.33 16.91
C GLU A 138 17.46 15.43 17.76
N ASN A 139 16.50 16.17 17.20
CA ASN A 139 15.80 17.27 17.87
C ASN A 139 14.54 16.85 18.67
N ILE A 140 14.16 15.58 18.66
CA ILE A 140 12.98 15.10 19.40
C ILE A 140 13.32 15.07 20.90
N LYS A 141 12.65 15.85 21.75
CA LYS A 141 12.96 15.95 23.19
C LYS A 141 12.15 14.96 24.05
N PHE A 142 12.81 14.31 25.03
CA PHE A 142 12.12 13.58 26.11
C PHE A 142 11.71 14.57 27.22
N THR A 143 10.45 14.55 27.64
CA THR A 143 10.04 15.18 28.92
C THR A 143 10.32 14.23 30.08
N LEU A 144 10.15 14.68 31.33
CA LEU A 144 10.38 13.88 32.56
C LEU A 144 9.62 12.54 32.60
N PHE A 145 8.48 12.45 31.92
CA PHE A 145 7.67 11.22 31.83
C PHE A 145 8.04 10.33 30.62
N GLY A 146 8.92 10.83 29.75
CA GLY A 146 9.24 10.29 28.44
C GLY A 146 8.13 10.51 27.40
N PRO A 147 8.47 10.59 26.11
CA PRO A 147 7.51 10.67 25.04
C PRO A 147 6.77 9.34 24.94
N THR A 148 5.46 9.44 24.68
CA THR A 148 4.62 8.32 24.27
C THR A 148 4.99 7.88 22.85
N GLU A 149 4.65 6.64 22.49
CA GLU A 149 4.78 6.16 21.11
C GLU A 149 4.11 7.10 20.11
N SER A 150 2.88 7.54 20.39
CA SER A 150 2.14 8.48 19.53
C SER A 150 2.88 9.81 19.35
N SER A 151 3.45 10.37 20.43
CA SER A 151 4.23 11.60 20.31
C SER A 151 5.51 11.42 19.49
N LEU A 152 6.21 10.29 19.63
CA LEU A 152 7.41 10.00 18.84
C LEU A 152 7.08 9.90 17.35
N LEU A 153 6.02 9.15 17.01
CA LEU A 153 5.57 9.00 15.63
C LEU A 153 5.14 10.34 15.03
N ASN A 154 4.41 11.17 15.78
CA ASN A 154 4.01 12.51 15.32
C ASN A 154 5.23 13.38 15.03
N SER A 155 6.21 13.43 15.93
CA SER A 155 7.42 14.23 15.72
C SER A 155 8.22 13.76 14.51
N ILE A 156 8.37 12.44 14.32
CA ILE A 156 9.04 11.89 13.13
C ILE A 156 8.28 12.29 11.86
N ALA A 157 6.97 12.15 11.88
CA ALA A 157 6.16 12.41 10.71
C ALA A 157 6.16 13.90 10.33
N GLU A 158 6.11 14.80 11.32
CA GLU A 158 6.22 16.25 11.12
C GLU A 158 7.61 16.65 10.60
N LEU A 159 8.68 16.16 11.22
CA LEU A 159 10.06 16.52 10.84
C LEU A 159 10.40 16.10 9.41
N ASN A 160 9.88 14.95 8.97
CA ASN A 160 10.20 14.38 7.66
C ASN A 160 9.08 14.62 6.61
N ALA A 161 8.11 15.48 6.92
CA ALA A 161 6.97 15.80 6.05
C ALA A 161 6.19 14.56 5.54
N ILE A 162 5.98 13.56 6.40
CA ILE A 162 5.23 12.33 6.13
C ILE A 162 4.01 12.16 7.05
N THR A 163 3.45 13.27 7.55
CA THR A 163 2.30 13.29 8.46
C THR A 163 1.09 12.52 7.93
N ASP A 164 0.84 12.58 6.62
CA ASP A 164 -0.24 11.83 5.95
C ASP A 164 -0.02 10.31 5.91
N HIS A 165 1.17 9.85 6.30
CA HIS A 165 1.57 8.45 6.29
C HIS A 165 2.05 7.96 7.66
N ILE A 166 1.69 8.65 8.75
CA ILE A 166 2.10 8.25 10.10
C ILE A 166 1.68 6.81 10.46
N GLU A 167 0.51 6.35 9.97
CA GLU A 167 0.02 4.98 10.18
C GLU A 167 0.92 3.90 9.54
N ALA A 168 1.79 4.30 8.62
CA ALA A 168 2.80 3.45 7.96
C ALA A 168 3.94 3.06 8.89
N LEU A 169 4.11 3.78 10.00
CA LEU A 169 5.21 3.63 10.93
C LEU A 169 4.74 2.98 12.23
N LYS A 170 5.67 2.35 12.94
CA LYS A 170 5.49 1.87 14.31
C LYS A 170 6.76 2.13 15.11
N ILE A 171 6.63 2.30 16.42
CA ILE A 171 7.78 2.28 17.32
C ILE A 171 7.97 0.83 17.77
N GLU A 172 9.07 0.22 17.34
CA GLU A 172 9.33 -1.19 17.65
C GLU A 172 9.85 -1.38 19.08
N LYS A 173 10.69 -0.44 19.53
CA LYS A 173 11.31 -0.48 20.86
C LYS A 173 11.67 0.93 21.32
N VAL A 174 11.58 1.17 22.63
CA VAL A 174 12.09 2.38 23.30
C VAL A 174 13.06 1.96 24.39
N ASP A 175 14.28 2.52 24.36
CA ASP A 175 15.28 2.40 25.41
C ASP A 175 15.46 3.76 26.10
N LYS A 176 14.76 3.92 27.21
CA LYS A 176 14.78 5.15 28.01
C LYS A 176 16.13 5.41 28.69
N LYS A 177 16.93 4.36 28.95
CA LYS A 177 18.23 4.51 29.62
C LYS A 177 19.26 5.13 28.67
N ASN A 178 19.24 4.67 27.42
CA ASN A 178 20.14 5.15 26.37
C ASN A 178 19.50 6.24 25.50
N MET A 179 18.30 6.73 25.86
CA MET A 179 17.56 7.79 25.16
C MET A 179 17.44 7.52 23.65
N CYS A 180 17.09 6.30 23.28
CA CYS A 180 16.95 5.92 21.88
C CYS A 180 15.71 5.07 21.65
N PHE A 181 15.26 5.02 20.41
CA PHE A 181 14.12 4.21 20.01
C PHE A 181 14.30 3.73 18.57
N TRP A 182 13.55 2.69 18.20
CA TRP A 182 13.64 2.04 16.90
C TRP A 182 12.33 2.21 16.15
N VAL A 183 12.43 2.71 14.93
CA VAL A 183 11.30 2.87 14.02
C VAL A 183 11.36 1.84 12.92
N ASN A 184 10.20 1.29 12.61
CA ASN A 184 10.04 0.33 11.55
C ASN A 184 8.66 0.51 10.92
N LEU A 185 8.38 -0.24 9.86
CA LEU A 185 7.10 -0.24 9.19
C LEU A 185 6.03 -0.95 10.01
N ASN A 186 4.86 -0.35 10.06
CA ASN A 186 3.66 -1.03 10.50
C ASN A 186 3.28 -2.15 9.52
N LYS A 187 2.57 -3.18 9.98
CA LYS A 187 2.20 -4.39 9.20
C LYS A 187 1.14 -4.13 8.10
N GLY A 188 1.02 -2.89 7.61
CA GLY A 188 0.13 -2.55 6.50
C GLY A 188 0.61 -3.20 5.20
N PHE A 189 -0.30 -3.84 4.47
CA PHE A 189 0.01 -4.63 3.26
C PHE A 189 0.23 -3.79 1.98
N ASN A 190 -0.01 -2.48 2.03
CA ASN A 190 0.21 -1.54 0.92
C ASN A 190 0.88 -0.28 1.46
N ASN A 191 2.01 -0.49 2.14
CA ASN A 191 2.78 0.58 2.77
C ASN A 191 3.48 1.42 1.68
N PRO A 192 3.42 2.76 1.71
CA PRO A 192 4.12 3.62 0.75
C PRO A 192 5.65 3.57 0.93
N PHE A 193 6.13 2.96 2.02
CA PHE A 193 7.54 2.85 2.32
C PHE A 193 8.00 1.40 2.29
N TYR A 194 9.28 1.22 2.02
CA TYR A 194 10.02 0.00 2.32
C TYR A 194 11.17 0.34 3.27
N CYS A 195 11.62 -0.67 4.03
CA CYS A 195 12.63 -0.49 5.04
C CYS A 195 13.38 -1.81 5.21
N ASN A 196 14.69 -1.80 4.99
CA ASN A 196 15.52 -3.01 5.06
C ASN A 196 15.84 -3.40 6.51
N GLU A 197 15.99 -2.42 7.40
CA GLU A 197 16.34 -2.62 8.81
C GLU A 197 15.69 -1.55 9.69
N SER A 198 15.45 -1.87 10.96
CA SER A 198 14.88 -0.90 11.89
C SER A 198 15.80 0.30 12.10
N ILE A 199 15.23 1.49 11.99
CA ILE A 199 15.98 2.75 12.09
C ILE A 199 16.11 3.12 13.56
N LYS A 200 17.34 3.07 14.08
CA LYS A 200 17.65 3.56 15.42
C LYS A 200 17.75 5.08 15.42
N ILE A 201 16.94 5.73 16.23
CA ILE A 201 16.97 7.18 16.47
C ILE A 201 17.53 7.41 17.88
N ASN A 202 18.57 8.23 17.97
CA ASN A 202 19.10 8.71 19.25
C ASN A 202 18.51 10.08 19.53
N ILE A 203 18.12 10.32 20.77
CA ILE A 203 17.63 11.62 21.22
C ILE A 203 18.75 12.33 21.98
N LEU A 204 19.03 13.58 21.58
CA LEU A 204 19.94 14.45 22.32
C LEU A 204 19.32 14.86 23.67
N LYS A 205 20.19 14.97 24.68
CA LYS A 205 19.83 15.52 25.99
C LYS A 205 19.65 17.03 25.93
#